data_AF-A0A4Q1AIL1-F1
#
_entry.id   AF-A0A4Q1AIL1-F1
#
_cell.length_a   1.000
_cell.length_b   1.000
_cell.length_c   1.000
_cell.angle_alpha   90.00
_cell.angle_beta   90.00
_cell.angle_gamma   90.00
#
_symmetry.space_group_name_H-M   'P 1'
#
loop_
_entity.id
_entity.type
_entity.pdbx_description
1 polymer ?
#
loop_
_entity_poly.entity_id
_entity_poly.type
_entity_poly.pdbx_seq_one_letter_code
_entity_poly.pdbx_strand_id
1 'polypeptide(L)'
;MVLDLKYILIGFLIIASIIPLYFYREAIYRRLYKKGSTKAFMKDCEIYLVSNHPKIPFDFNIEEKYQDEKDIRIKETLIVEDFVNQYLEYEYELTTQSSLPKESLWGGYESNSRLVKDNKRPTDWARRKEAAWNRDNGKCNRCGTKTKLVDSQALLAKQMKDGGGFNLENIVILCSDCAKVIKSENKQRTAKDLNLTYKLMKKVEG
;
A
#
# COMPACT_ATOMS: atom_id res chain seq x y z
N MET A 1 -22.92 -53.60 28.05
CA MET A 1 -21.55 -54.06 28.40
C MET A 1 -20.69 -54.48 27.20
N VAL A 2 -21.03 -55.48 26.38
CA VAL A 2 -20.15 -55.87 25.24
C VAL A 2 -20.12 -54.80 24.13
N LEU A 3 -21.25 -54.11 23.89
CA LEU A 3 -21.28 -52.96 22.97
C LEU A 3 -20.44 -51.78 23.51
N ASP A 4 -20.54 -51.46 24.80
CA ASP A 4 -19.77 -50.37 25.43
C ASP A 4 -18.26 -50.61 25.32
N LEU A 5 -17.81 -51.84 25.56
CA LEU A 5 -16.39 -52.19 25.47
C LEU A 5 -15.86 -52.03 24.04
N LYS A 6 -16.67 -52.35 23.02
CA LYS A 6 -16.32 -52.14 21.60
C LYS A 6 -16.21 -50.66 21.26
N TYR A 7 -17.13 -49.82 21.75
CA TYR A 7 -17.07 -48.38 21.55
C TYR A 7 -15.83 -47.75 22.21
N ILE A 8 -15.49 -48.19 23.43
CA ILE A 8 -14.27 -47.75 24.13
C ILE A 8 -13.01 -48.15 23.35
N LEU A 9 -12.94 -49.39 22.85
CA LEU A 9 -11.82 -49.88 22.04
C LEU A 9 -11.65 -49.10 20.73
N ILE A 10 -12.74 -48.84 20.01
CA ILE A 10 -12.72 -48.06 18.76
C ILE A 10 -12.28 -46.61 19.04
N GLY A 11 -12.79 -46.00 20.10
CA GLY A 11 -12.37 -44.66 20.52
C GLY A 11 -10.87 -44.59 20.84
N PHE A 12 -10.33 -45.60 21.52
CA PHE A 12 -8.90 -45.68 21.81
C PHE A 12 -8.06 -45.85 20.55
N LEU A 13 -8.52 -46.65 19.59
CA LEU A 13 -7.87 -46.84 18.29
C LEU A 13 -7.81 -45.52 17.49
N ILE A 14 -8.89 -44.75 17.50
CA ILE A 14 -8.94 -43.43 16.84
C ILE A 14 -7.95 -42.47 17.51
N ILE A 15 -7.96 -42.36 18.84
CA ILE A 15 -7.03 -41.47 19.57
C ILE A 15 -5.57 -41.92 19.33
N ALA A 16 -5.31 -43.23 19.40
CA ALA A 16 -3.98 -43.79 19.15
C ALA A 16 -3.50 -43.55 17.71
N SER A 17 -4.40 -43.42 16.73
CA SER A 17 -4.03 -43.07 15.34
C SER A 17 -3.74 -41.57 15.15
N ILE A 18 -4.32 -40.69 15.97
CA ILE A 18 -4.11 -39.23 15.89
C ILE A 18 -2.76 -38.83 16.48
N ILE A 19 -2.29 -39.54 17.51
CA ILE A 19 -1.02 -39.23 18.19
C ILE A 19 0.20 -39.29 17.23
N PRO A 20 0.40 -40.36 16.43
CA PRO A 20 1.44 -40.41 15.41
C PRO A 20 1.31 -39.31 14.36
N LEU A 21 0.09 -38.96 13.95
CA LEU A 21 -0.17 -37.87 12.99
C LEU A 21 0.25 -36.52 13.57
N TYR A 22 0.02 -36.28 14.86
CA TYR A 22 0.46 -35.07 15.54
C TYR A 22 1.99 -34.94 15.56
N PHE A 23 2.70 -35.99 15.98
CA PHE A 23 4.16 -36.00 15.97
C PHE A 23 4.75 -35.92 14.56
N TYR A 24 4.14 -36.62 13.59
CA TYR A 24 4.53 -36.58 12.19
C TYR A 24 4.36 -35.18 11.59
N ARG A 25 3.24 -34.51 11.91
CA ARG A 25 3.00 -33.10 11.57
C ARG A 25 4.14 -32.26 12.14
N GLU A 26 4.38 -32.31 13.45
CA GLU A 26 5.39 -31.46 14.06
C GLU A 26 6.81 -31.69 13.49
N ALA A 27 7.16 -32.95 13.20
CA ALA A 27 8.43 -33.32 12.56
C ALA A 27 8.56 -32.79 11.12
N ILE A 28 7.50 -32.87 10.31
CA ILE A 28 7.49 -32.33 8.94
C ILE A 28 7.58 -30.81 8.94
N TYR A 29 6.78 -30.13 9.76
CA TYR A 29 6.78 -28.67 9.81
C TYR A 29 8.15 -28.14 10.26
N ARG A 30 8.80 -28.82 11.23
CA ARG A 30 10.19 -28.51 11.62
C ARG A 30 11.19 -28.59 10.46
N ARG A 31 10.95 -29.49 9.49
CA ARG A 31 11.79 -29.68 8.30
C ARG A 31 11.47 -28.69 7.18
N LEU A 32 10.26 -28.12 7.16
CA LEU A 32 9.80 -27.13 6.19
C LEU A 32 10.21 -25.69 6.54
N TYR A 33 10.55 -25.42 7.80
CA TYR A 33 11.02 -24.09 8.19
C TYR A 33 12.36 -23.77 7.55
N LYS A 34 12.40 -22.67 6.80
CA LYS A 34 13.66 -22.07 6.36
C LYS A 34 14.29 -21.33 7.55
N LYS A 35 15.52 -21.69 7.89
CA LYS A 35 16.34 -20.95 8.85
C LYS A 35 17.21 -19.96 8.09
N GLY A 36 17.27 -18.71 8.55
CA GLY A 36 18.06 -17.65 7.91
C GLY A 36 18.14 -16.39 8.78
N SER A 37 18.64 -15.29 8.20
CA SER A 37 18.69 -13.98 8.84
C SER A 37 17.90 -12.94 8.04
N THR A 38 17.03 -12.21 8.73
CA THR A 38 16.19 -11.11 8.22
C THR A 38 16.97 -9.81 7.94
N LYS A 39 18.26 -9.73 8.31
CA LYS A 39 19.06 -8.50 8.21
C LYS A 39 19.21 -7.97 6.78
N ALA A 40 19.49 -8.86 5.82
CA ALA A 40 19.64 -8.47 4.42
C ALA A 40 18.31 -7.98 3.84
N PHE A 41 17.24 -8.73 4.11
CA PHE A 41 15.88 -8.39 3.73
C PHE A 41 15.45 -7.01 4.28
N MET A 42 15.70 -6.74 5.56
CA MET A 42 15.38 -5.45 6.19
C MET A 42 16.10 -4.29 5.51
N LYS A 43 17.41 -4.44 5.26
CA LYS A 43 18.21 -3.43 4.55
C LYS A 43 17.69 -3.18 3.13
N ASP A 44 17.30 -4.24 2.42
CA ASP A 44 16.74 -4.15 1.08
C ASP A 44 15.36 -3.48 1.04
N CYS A 45 14.55 -3.68 2.08
CA CYS A 45 13.28 -2.98 2.27
C CYS A 45 13.51 -1.52 2.59
N GLU A 46 14.43 -1.20 3.51
CA GLU A 46 14.80 0.15 3.90
C GLU A 46 15.27 0.98 2.70
N ILE A 47 16.25 0.49 1.95
CA ILE A 47 16.76 1.16 0.75
C ILE A 47 15.62 1.43 -0.24
N TYR A 48 14.76 0.45 -0.47
CA TYR A 48 13.64 0.59 -1.39
C TYR A 48 12.61 1.63 -0.91
N LEU A 49 12.22 1.58 0.36
CA LEU A 49 11.20 2.46 0.94
C LEU A 49 11.69 3.90 1.01
N VAL A 50 12.90 4.15 1.50
CA VAL A 50 13.48 5.50 1.58
C VAL A 50 13.66 6.10 0.18
N SER A 51 14.11 5.30 -0.79
CA SER A 51 14.35 5.80 -2.15
C SER A 51 13.06 6.09 -2.92
N ASN A 52 12.02 5.28 -2.73
CA ASN A 52 10.78 5.39 -3.52
C ASN A 52 9.67 6.15 -2.81
N HIS A 53 9.64 6.20 -1.48
CA HIS A 53 8.58 6.80 -0.69
C HIS A 53 9.14 7.76 0.39
N PRO A 54 9.99 8.73 0.02
CA PRO A 54 10.78 9.53 0.97
C PRO A 54 9.97 10.42 1.91
N LYS A 55 8.67 10.67 1.63
CA LYS A 55 7.82 11.50 2.50
C LYS A 55 7.17 10.72 3.64
N ILE A 56 7.19 9.39 3.59
CA ILE A 56 6.55 8.55 4.59
C ILE A 56 7.61 8.11 5.61
N PRO A 57 7.43 8.43 6.90
CA PRO A 57 8.36 8.00 7.95
C PRO A 57 8.07 6.55 8.32
N PHE A 58 8.79 5.61 7.70
CA PHE A 58 8.68 4.20 8.06
C PHE A 58 9.46 3.89 9.35
N ASP A 59 8.86 3.11 10.24
CA ASP A 59 9.53 2.49 11.38
C ASP A 59 10.16 1.16 10.95
N PHE A 60 11.48 1.09 11.03
CA PHE A 60 12.28 -0.09 10.68
C PHE A 60 12.63 -0.96 11.89
N ASN A 61 12.27 -0.57 13.12
CA ASN A 61 12.52 -1.38 14.33
C ASN A 61 11.47 -2.49 14.53
N ILE A 62 10.57 -2.66 13.57
CA ILE A 62 9.46 -3.62 13.61
C ILE A 62 9.89 -5.09 13.62
N GLU A 63 11.16 -5.37 13.29
CA GLU A 63 11.71 -6.73 13.38
C GLU A 63 11.62 -7.30 14.80
N GLU A 64 11.69 -6.44 15.82
CA GLU A 64 11.61 -6.84 17.23
C GLU A 64 10.25 -7.43 17.60
N LYS A 65 9.18 -6.97 16.94
CA LYS A 65 7.81 -7.48 17.16
C LYS A 65 7.64 -8.95 16.80
N TYR A 66 8.52 -9.49 15.95
CA TYR A 66 8.40 -10.83 15.37
C TYR A 66 9.61 -11.72 15.71
N GLN A 67 10.30 -11.46 16.83
CA GLN A 67 11.44 -12.27 17.26
C GLN A 67 11.08 -13.72 17.59
N ASP A 68 9.86 -13.95 18.07
CA ASP A 68 9.37 -15.28 18.46
C ASP A 68 8.98 -16.16 17.26
N GLU A 69 8.86 -15.59 16.05
CA GLU A 69 8.49 -16.32 14.85
C GLU A 69 9.66 -17.17 14.33
N LYS A 70 9.40 -18.46 14.14
CA LYS A 70 10.41 -19.46 13.78
C LYS A 70 10.61 -19.56 12.28
N ASP A 71 9.57 -19.37 11.47
CA ASP A 71 9.68 -19.39 10.02
C ASP A 71 10.10 -18.02 9.50
N ILE A 72 11.27 -17.94 8.88
CA ILE A 72 11.77 -16.67 8.33
C ILE A 72 10.83 -16.05 7.29
N ARG A 73 10.16 -16.87 6.46
CA ARG A 73 9.27 -16.35 5.42
C ARG A 73 8.02 -15.73 6.02
N ILE A 74 7.50 -16.35 7.09
CA ILE A 74 6.36 -15.81 7.83
C ILE A 74 6.79 -14.49 8.48
N LYS A 75 7.96 -14.47 9.13
CA LYS A 75 8.53 -13.26 9.73
C LYS A 75 8.68 -12.12 8.72
N GLU A 76 9.27 -12.39 7.56
CA GLU A 76 9.44 -11.41 6.48
C GLU A 76 8.09 -10.93 5.91
N THR A 77 7.12 -11.83 5.75
CA THR A 77 5.76 -11.48 5.31
C THR A 77 5.09 -10.53 6.30
N LEU A 78 5.15 -10.83 7.60
CA LEU A 78 4.59 -9.98 8.65
C LEU A 78 5.24 -8.58 8.67
N ILE A 79 6.56 -8.52 8.45
CA ILE A 79 7.29 -7.26 8.31
C ILE A 79 6.78 -6.46 7.09
N VAL A 80 6.58 -7.12 5.93
CA VAL A 80 6.00 -6.45 4.75
C VAL A 80 4.60 -5.90 5.06
N GLU A 81 3.75 -6.70 5.71
CA GLU A 81 2.41 -6.28 6.09
C GLU A 81 2.43 -5.04 7.00
N ASP A 82 3.34 -5.00 7.98
CA ASP A 82 3.50 -3.82 8.85
C ASP A 82 3.96 -2.58 8.06
N PHE A 83 4.93 -2.70 7.14
CA PHE A 83 5.29 -1.57 6.25
C PHE A 83 4.12 -1.10 5.37
N VAL A 84 3.33 -2.03 4.84
CA VAL A 84 2.14 -1.68 4.06
C VAL A 84 1.10 -0.98 4.95
N ASN A 85 0.92 -1.41 6.19
CA ASN A 85 0.04 -0.75 7.15
C ASN A 85 0.52 0.67 7.47
N GLN A 86 1.81 0.87 7.75
CA GLN A 86 2.38 2.21 7.92
C GLN A 86 2.13 3.09 6.70
N TYR A 87 2.27 2.54 5.49
CA TYR A 87 1.95 3.26 4.25
C TYR A 87 0.47 3.60 4.11
N LEU A 88 -0.45 2.77 4.61
CA LEU A 88 -1.90 2.99 4.56
C LEU A 88 -2.38 3.97 5.64
N GLU A 89 -1.76 3.92 6.81
CA GLU A 89 -2.12 4.70 7.99
C GLU A 89 -1.50 6.08 7.98
N TYR A 90 -0.45 6.32 7.19
CA TYR A 90 0.13 7.64 7.01
C TYR A 90 -0.93 8.67 6.60
N GLU A 91 -1.25 9.57 7.54
CA GLU A 91 -2.26 10.60 7.39
C GLU A 91 -1.87 11.56 6.26
N TYR A 92 -2.86 11.89 5.44
CA TYR A 92 -2.67 12.78 4.32
C TYR A 92 -3.94 13.57 4.06
N GLU A 93 -3.83 14.88 4.15
CA GLU A 93 -4.91 15.80 3.85
C GLU A 93 -4.74 16.39 2.44
N LEU A 94 -5.83 16.39 1.69
CA LEU A 94 -5.89 17.02 0.37
C LEU A 94 -5.98 18.54 0.54
N THR A 95 -4.84 19.21 0.42
CA THR A 95 -4.73 20.67 0.53
C THR A 95 -4.50 21.35 -0.81
N THR A 96 -4.78 22.65 -0.89
CA THR A 96 -4.46 23.45 -2.06
C THR A 96 -2.96 23.59 -2.22
N GLN A 97 -2.50 23.54 -3.46
CA GLN A 97 -1.11 23.56 -3.88
C GLN A 97 -0.67 24.98 -4.27
N SER A 98 0.63 25.16 -4.46
CA SER A 98 1.17 26.44 -4.93
C SER A 98 0.64 26.80 -6.32
N SER A 99 0.43 28.09 -6.53
CA SER A 99 0.06 28.64 -7.83
C SER A 99 1.23 28.58 -8.81
N LEU A 100 0.91 28.68 -10.10
CA LEU A 100 1.89 28.90 -11.16
C LEU A 100 1.94 30.37 -11.56
N PRO A 101 3.09 30.85 -12.08
CA PRO A 101 3.20 32.19 -12.65
C PRO A 101 2.17 32.42 -13.76
N LYS A 102 1.61 33.63 -13.85
CA LYS A 102 0.52 33.95 -14.79
C LYS A 102 0.93 33.73 -16.25
N GLU A 103 2.21 33.89 -16.54
CA GLU A 103 2.81 33.70 -17.87
C GLU A 103 2.79 32.23 -18.31
N SER A 104 2.71 31.29 -17.35
CA SER A 104 2.58 29.85 -17.62
C SER A 104 1.14 29.43 -17.94
N LEU A 105 0.17 30.32 -17.75
CA LEU A 105 -1.24 30.05 -17.98
C LEU A 105 -1.59 30.27 -19.46
N TRP A 106 -2.56 29.52 -19.96
CA TRP A 106 -3.01 29.61 -21.35
C TRP A 106 -4.31 30.39 -21.51
N GLY A 107 -4.57 30.85 -22.74
CA GLY A 107 -5.83 31.50 -23.08
C GLY A 107 -7.03 30.60 -22.75
N GLY A 108 -8.00 31.16 -22.02
CA GLY A 108 -9.19 30.42 -21.57
C GLY A 108 -9.01 29.63 -20.27
N TYR A 109 -7.82 29.67 -19.63
CA TYR A 109 -7.60 29.02 -18.32
C TYR A 109 -8.64 29.45 -17.28
N GLU A 110 -8.83 30.76 -17.10
CA GLU A 110 -9.74 31.33 -16.11
C GLU A 110 -11.20 30.93 -16.34
N SER A 111 -11.67 31.01 -17.59
CA SER A 111 -13.04 30.63 -17.95
C SER A 111 -13.29 29.14 -17.73
N ASN A 112 -12.31 28.29 -18.07
CA ASN A 112 -12.41 26.83 -17.95
C ASN A 112 -12.19 26.34 -16.51
N SER A 113 -11.69 27.20 -15.62
CA SER A 113 -11.49 26.84 -14.21
C SER A 113 -12.77 26.99 -13.38
N ARG A 114 -13.72 27.78 -13.88
CA ARG A 114 -15.03 27.99 -13.24
C ARG A 114 -15.97 26.81 -13.51
N LEU A 115 -16.91 26.60 -12.60
CA LEU A 115 -17.87 25.50 -12.62
C LEU A 115 -18.60 25.41 -13.96
N VAL A 116 -18.35 24.32 -14.70
CA VAL A 116 -19.23 23.88 -15.79
C VAL A 116 -20.42 23.19 -15.13
N LYS A 117 -21.64 23.56 -15.51
CA LYS A 117 -22.94 23.10 -14.96
C LYS A 117 -23.12 21.56 -14.81
N ASP A 118 -22.21 20.74 -15.35
CA ASP A 118 -22.39 19.30 -15.52
C ASP A 118 -21.37 18.42 -14.78
N ASN A 119 -20.56 18.92 -13.84
CA ASN A 119 -19.46 18.14 -13.21
C ASN A 119 -18.46 17.52 -14.22
N LYS A 120 -18.47 17.98 -15.47
CA LYS A 120 -17.57 17.52 -16.53
C LYS A 120 -16.20 18.16 -16.34
N ARG A 121 -15.16 17.38 -16.60
CA ARG A 121 -13.79 17.90 -16.66
C ARG A 121 -13.68 18.92 -17.79
N PRO A 122 -12.86 19.98 -17.63
CA PRO A 122 -12.67 20.95 -18.69
C PRO A 122 -11.92 20.33 -19.87
N THR A 123 -12.06 20.92 -21.05
CA THR A 123 -11.45 20.42 -22.30
C THR A 123 -9.92 20.42 -22.23
N ASP A 124 -9.34 21.29 -21.42
CA ASP A 124 -7.90 21.43 -21.17
C ASP A 124 -7.38 20.58 -20.00
N TRP A 125 -8.15 19.59 -19.52
CA TRP A 125 -7.78 18.77 -18.36
C TRP A 125 -6.41 18.08 -18.49
N ALA A 126 -6.08 17.57 -19.69
CA ALA A 126 -4.79 16.94 -19.93
C ALA A 126 -3.63 17.93 -19.72
N ARG A 127 -3.78 19.16 -20.22
CA ARG A 127 -2.82 20.26 -20.05
C ARG A 127 -2.69 20.69 -18.58
N ARG A 128 -3.81 20.72 -17.84
CA ARG A 128 -3.82 21.00 -16.39
C ARG A 128 -3.06 19.94 -15.60
N LYS A 129 -3.30 18.67 -15.91
CA LYS A 129 -2.58 17.54 -15.30
C LYS A 129 -1.08 17.65 -15.54
N GLU A 130 -0.67 17.95 -16.77
CA GLU A 130 0.73 18.14 -17.13
C GLU A 130 1.37 19.33 -16.40
N ALA A 131 0.70 20.48 -16.36
CA ALA A 131 1.20 21.65 -15.64
C ALA A 131 1.36 21.40 -14.13
N ALA A 132 0.38 20.73 -13.50
CA ALA A 132 0.47 20.34 -12.09
C ALA A 132 1.57 19.28 -11.85
N TRP A 133 1.77 18.34 -12.79
CA TRP A 133 2.84 17.34 -12.70
C TRP A 133 4.23 18.00 -12.81
N ASN A 134 4.39 18.98 -13.70
CA ASN A 134 5.61 19.78 -13.82
C ASN A 134 5.88 20.60 -12.55
N ARG A 135 4.86 21.26 -11.99
CA ARG A 135 4.95 21.99 -10.71
C ARG A 135 5.54 21.11 -9.61
N ASP A 136 5.07 19.87 -9.52
CA ASP A 136 5.45 18.92 -8.46
C ASP A 136 6.72 18.11 -8.82
N ASN A 137 7.44 18.51 -9.88
CA ASN A 137 8.65 17.83 -10.39
C ASN A 137 8.43 16.33 -10.64
N GLY A 138 7.24 15.98 -11.11
CA GLY A 138 6.79 14.62 -11.36
C GLY A 138 6.69 13.72 -10.14
N LYS A 139 6.69 14.27 -8.92
CA LYS A 139 6.60 13.51 -7.68
C LYS A 139 5.18 13.46 -7.14
N CYS A 140 4.82 12.32 -6.57
CA CYS A 140 3.58 12.17 -5.80
C CYS A 140 3.57 13.14 -4.61
N ASN A 141 2.49 13.88 -4.44
CA ASN A 141 2.36 14.83 -3.35
C ASN A 141 2.39 14.15 -1.98
N ARG A 142 1.72 13.00 -1.83
CA ARG A 142 1.67 12.22 -0.57
C ARG A 142 2.98 11.53 -0.22
N CYS A 143 3.47 10.62 -1.07
CA CYS A 143 4.61 9.75 -0.72
C CYS A 143 5.95 10.20 -1.30
N GLY A 144 5.97 11.15 -2.25
CA GLY A 144 7.21 11.63 -2.89
C GLY A 144 7.74 10.74 -4.02
N THR A 145 7.09 9.61 -4.33
CA THR A 145 7.48 8.73 -5.44
C THR A 145 7.52 9.47 -6.76
N LYS A 146 8.60 9.29 -7.54
CA LYS A 146 8.67 9.78 -8.92
C LYS A 146 7.68 9.00 -9.80
N THR A 147 6.89 9.72 -10.58
CA THR A 147 5.85 9.17 -11.44
C THR A 147 6.05 9.63 -12.87
N LYS A 148 5.68 8.80 -13.85
CA LYS A 148 5.49 9.27 -15.22
C LYS A 148 4.16 10.00 -15.32
N LEU A 149 4.05 10.98 -16.22
CA LEU A 149 2.81 11.73 -16.43
C LEU A 149 1.60 10.81 -16.71
N VAL A 150 1.81 9.75 -17.51
CA VAL A 150 0.76 8.76 -17.85
C VAL A 150 0.22 8.02 -16.61
N ASP A 151 1.11 7.64 -15.70
CA ASP A 151 0.78 6.83 -14.51
C ASP A 151 0.26 7.69 -13.35
N SER A 152 0.58 8.99 -13.38
CA SER A 152 0.16 9.94 -12.35
C SER A 152 -1.37 10.14 -12.32
N GLN A 153 -1.91 10.37 -11.14
CA GLN A 153 -3.33 10.60 -10.89
C GLN A 153 -3.52 12.04 -10.45
N ALA A 154 -4.45 12.74 -11.09
CA ALA A 154 -4.85 14.09 -10.69
C ALA A 154 -6.16 14.03 -9.89
N LEU A 155 -6.12 14.49 -8.64
CA LEU A 155 -7.30 14.68 -7.80
C LEU A 155 -7.51 16.17 -7.55
N LEU A 156 -8.74 16.52 -7.18
CA LEU A 156 -9.06 17.86 -6.68
C LEU A 156 -8.85 17.90 -5.17
N ALA A 157 -8.16 18.92 -4.68
CA ALA A 157 -7.97 19.14 -3.24
C ALA A 157 -9.31 19.42 -2.56
N LYS A 158 -10.07 20.34 -3.14
CA LYS A 158 -11.44 20.68 -2.77
C LYS A 158 -12.41 20.19 -3.85
N GLN A 159 -13.43 19.45 -3.45
CA GLN A 159 -14.45 18.96 -4.38
C GLN A 159 -15.34 20.10 -4.89
N MET A 160 -15.95 19.90 -6.05
CA MET A 160 -16.84 20.90 -6.66
C MET A 160 -18.04 21.24 -5.77
N LYS A 161 -18.62 20.23 -5.08
CA LYS A 161 -19.70 20.41 -4.11
C LYS A 161 -19.33 21.34 -2.94
N ASP A 162 -18.04 21.44 -2.63
CA ASP A 162 -17.52 22.26 -1.53
C ASP A 162 -16.98 23.61 -2.06
N GLY A 163 -17.30 23.99 -3.30
CA GLY A 163 -16.83 25.23 -3.93
C GLY A 163 -15.42 25.15 -4.54
N GLY A 164 -14.90 23.94 -4.78
CA GLY A 164 -13.67 23.74 -5.54
C GLY A 164 -13.84 23.96 -7.05
N GLY A 165 -12.80 24.47 -7.70
CA GLY A 165 -12.75 24.65 -9.16
C GLY A 165 -11.66 23.80 -9.82
N PHE A 166 -11.42 24.01 -11.11
CA PHE A 166 -10.34 23.31 -11.84
C PHE A 166 -9.02 24.09 -11.85
N ASN A 167 -8.87 25.10 -10.99
CA ASN A 167 -7.63 25.86 -10.84
C ASN A 167 -6.46 24.93 -10.51
N LEU A 168 -5.25 25.26 -10.96
CA LEU A 168 -4.05 24.43 -10.75
C LEU A 168 -3.72 24.25 -9.27
N GLU A 169 -3.99 25.25 -8.44
CA GLU A 169 -3.87 25.19 -6.97
C GLU A 169 -4.78 24.10 -6.39
N ASN A 170 -5.90 23.81 -7.05
CA ASN A 170 -6.81 22.77 -6.61
C ASN A 170 -6.44 21.37 -7.14
N ILE A 171 -5.42 21.25 -8.00
CA ILE A 171 -5.04 19.97 -8.61
C ILE A 171 -3.84 19.39 -7.88
N VAL A 172 -4.02 18.19 -7.33
CA VAL A 172 -3.02 17.42 -6.61
C VAL A 172 -2.60 16.22 -7.45
N ILE A 173 -1.29 16.05 -7.62
CA ILE A 173 -0.71 14.93 -8.36
C ILE A 173 -0.27 13.82 -7.40
N LEU A 174 -0.76 12.61 -7.61
CA LEU A 174 -0.44 11.42 -6.82
C LEU A 174 0.02 10.25 -7.69
N CYS A 175 0.74 9.31 -7.09
CA CYS A 175 0.96 8.00 -7.70
C CYS A 175 -0.34 7.15 -7.66
N SER A 176 -0.37 6.07 -8.45
CA SER A 176 -1.49 5.12 -8.47
C SER A 176 -1.86 4.61 -7.08
N ASP A 177 -0.85 4.29 -6.28
CA ASP A 177 -1.04 3.66 -4.97
C ASP A 177 -1.64 4.67 -3.98
N CYS A 178 -1.07 5.87 -3.86
CA CYS A 178 -1.64 6.93 -3.02
C CYS A 178 -3.06 7.31 -3.43
N ALA A 179 -3.35 7.36 -4.74
CA ALA A 179 -4.69 7.64 -5.24
C ALA A 179 -5.69 6.53 -4.86
N LYS A 180 -5.27 5.25 -4.86
CA LYS A 180 -6.10 4.14 -4.35
C LYS A 180 -6.33 4.27 -2.85
N VAL A 181 -5.29 4.57 -2.07
CA VAL A 181 -5.39 4.71 -0.60
C VAL A 181 -6.40 5.79 -0.22
N ILE A 182 -6.30 6.99 -0.82
CA ILE A 182 -7.18 8.12 -0.47
C ILE A 182 -8.64 7.88 -0.88
N LYS A 183 -8.87 7.14 -1.96
CA LYS A 183 -10.23 6.85 -2.44
C LYS A 183 -10.83 5.60 -1.79
N SER A 184 -10.07 4.87 -0.98
CA SER A 184 -10.50 3.58 -0.46
C SER A 184 -11.39 3.73 0.78
N GLU A 185 -12.53 3.05 0.75
CA GLU A 185 -13.36 2.81 1.93
C GLU A 185 -12.87 1.57 2.72
N ASN A 186 -12.20 0.62 2.03
CA ASN A 186 -11.72 -0.63 2.62
C ASN A 186 -10.19 -0.74 2.50
N LYS A 187 -9.50 -0.31 3.56
CA LYS A 187 -8.03 -0.32 3.63
C LYS A 187 -7.42 -1.72 3.46
N GLN A 188 -8.06 -2.76 4.02
CA GLN A 188 -7.55 -4.14 3.94
C GLN A 188 -7.53 -4.69 2.51
N ARG A 189 -8.59 -4.43 1.74
CA ARG A 189 -8.62 -4.81 0.33
C ARG A 189 -7.58 -4.01 -0.44
N THR A 190 -7.50 -2.71 -0.19
CA THR A 190 -6.54 -1.83 -0.86
C THR A 190 -5.10 -2.24 -0.61
N ALA A 191 -4.75 -2.70 0.60
CA ALA A 191 -3.43 -3.21 0.94
C ALA A 191 -2.92 -4.24 -0.07
N LYS A 192 -3.78 -5.17 -0.49
CA LYS A 192 -3.42 -6.25 -1.42
C LYS A 192 -3.25 -5.77 -2.86
N ASP A 193 -3.92 -4.68 -3.23
CA ASP A 193 -3.96 -4.14 -4.59
C ASP A 193 -2.87 -3.06 -4.85
N LEU A 194 -1.99 -2.79 -3.89
CA LEU A 194 -0.90 -1.81 -4.04
C LEU A 194 0.29 -2.41 -4.80
N ASN A 195 0.90 -1.60 -5.68
CA ASN A 195 2.17 -1.97 -6.30
C ASN A 195 3.30 -2.05 -5.26
N LEU A 196 3.21 -1.24 -4.20
CA LEU A 196 4.09 -1.33 -3.03
C LEU A 196 4.13 -2.75 -2.48
N THR A 197 2.96 -3.32 -2.18
CA THR A 197 2.82 -4.66 -1.61
C THR A 197 3.44 -5.71 -2.53
N TYR A 198 3.11 -5.67 -3.82
CA TYR A 198 3.71 -6.59 -4.80
C TYR A 198 5.25 -6.52 -4.81
N LYS A 199 5.81 -5.30 -4.80
CA LYS A 199 7.27 -5.11 -4.85
C LYS A 199 7.98 -5.55 -3.58
N LEU A 200 7.37 -5.36 -2.40
CA LEU A 200 7.92 -5.82 -1.14
C LEU A 200 7.80 -7.35 -0.99
N MET A 201 6.64 -7.92 -1.34
CA MET A 201 6.44 -9.38 -1.31
C MET A 201 7.41 -10.13 -2.21
N LYS A 202 7.76 -9.58 -3.37
CA LYS A 202 8.78 -10.16 -4.27
C LYS A 202 10.16 -10.31 -3.60
N LYS A 203 10.45 -9.52 -2.56
CA LYS A 203 11.70 -9.61 -1.78
C LYS A 203 11.69 -10.73 -0.74
N VAL A 204 10.51 -11.25 -0.37
CA VAL A 204 10.34 -12.39 0.56
C VAL A 204 10.60 -13.72 -0.16
N GLU A 205 10.37 -13.77 -1.48
CA GLU A 205 10.52 -14.99 -2.27
C GLU A 205 11.94 -15.24 -2.80
N GLY A 206 12.81 -14.22 -2.75
CA GLY A 206 14.20 -14.25 -3.22
C GLY A 206 15.17 -14.70 -2.14
#